data_AF-A0A433Q9G3-F1
#
_entry.id   AF-A0A433Q9G3-F1
#
_cell.length_a   1.000
_cell.length_b   1.000
_cell.length_c   1.000
_cell.angle_alpha   90.00
_cell.angle_beta   90.00
_cell.angle_gamma   90.00
#
_symmetry.space_group_name_H-M   'P 1'
#
loop_
_entity.id
_entity.type
_entity.pdbx_description
1 polymer ?
#
loop_
_entity_poly.entity_id
_entity_poly.type
_entity_poly.pdbx_seq_one_letter_code
_entity_poly.pdbx_strand_id
1 'polypeptide(L)'
;MRLLPCLMAFMAIPAIVLAAPGNRVNACGFSWNNNIYILGGSSDNTSSPFSYTTAPLTTTMIQWKDMPSPPQTYYFNNTCVVTPGGILVVLTIQTGNGLATFDLNAGQWTYTTTTGMTNTQFFSQIQGHVVTLVEQRYIFLYGGYLGTIAQPNNQAYLLDTTNWTWTTLGMTGGPSSSILDAGCNALKDK
;
A
#
# COMPACT_ATOMS: atom_id res chain seq x y z
N MET A 1 66.87 -12.44 -12.81
CA MET A 1 65.95 -12.55 -11.66
C MET A 1 64.65 -11.85 -12.03
N ARG A 2 63.65 -12.59 -12.54
CA ARG A 2 62.36 -12.03 -12.99
C ARG A 2 61.34 -12.26 -11.86
N LEU A 3 60.84 -11.17 -11.29
CA LEU A 3 59.74 -11.19 -10.32
C LEU A 3 58.43 -11.44 -11.07
N LEU A 4 57.71 -12.51 -10.73
CA LEU A 4 56.30 -12.66 -11.12
C LEU A 4 55.45 -11.67 -10.30
N PRO A 5 54.52 -10.91 -10.91
CA PRO A 5 53.54 -10.18 -10.14
C PRO A 5 52.48 -11.18 -9.65
N CYS A 6 52.33 -11.25 -8.33
CA CYS A 6 51.25 -11.95 -7.66
C CYS A 6 49.94 -11.23 -8.00
N LEU A 7 49.07 -11.88 -8.75
CA LEU A 7 47.74 -11.38 -9.07
C LEU A 7 46.92 -11.37 -7.76
N MET A 8 46.80 -10.20 -7.13
CA MET A 8 45.87 -10.00 -6.03
C MET A 8 44.45 -10.14 -6.58
N ALA A 9 43.81 -11.27 -6.29
CA ALA A 9 42.38 -11.42 -6.45
C ALA A 9 41.69 -10.48 -5.46
N PHE A 10 41.24 -9.32 -5.95
CA PHE A 10 40.25 -8.53 -5.23
C PHE A 10 38.95 -9.35 -5.19
N MET A 11 38.71 -10.03 -4.09
CA MET A 11 37.35 -10.42 -3.72
C MET A 11 36.57 -9.12 -3.52
N ALA A 12 35.84 -8.71 -4.56
CA ALA A 12 34.81 -7.69 -4.39
C ALA A 12 33.81 -8.26 -3.39
N ILE A 13 33.83 -7.72 -2.16
CA ILE A 13 32.72 -7.88 -1.23
C ILE A 13 31.50 -7.35 -2.00
N PRO A 14 30.47 -8.16 -2.30
CA PRO A 14 29.30 -7.64 -2.96
C PRO A 14 28.78 -6.50 -2.09
N ALA A 15 28.66 -5.32 -2.70
CA ALA A 15 28.02 -4.19 -2.06
C ALA A 15 26.75 -4.69 -1.39
N ILE A 16 26.53 -4.30 -0.13
CA ILE A 16 25.28 -4.56 0.56
C ILE A 16 24.20 -3.89 -0.29
N VAL A 17 23.57 -4.68 -1.17
CA VAL A 17 22.33 -4.30 -1.83
C VAL A 17 21.38 -4.17 -0.66
N LEU A 18 21.07 -2.93 -0.27
CA LEU A 18 20.05 -2.66 0.74
C LEU A 18 18.80 -3.41 0.29
N ALA A 19 18.51 -4.52 0.97
CA ALA A 19 17.47 -5.44 0.56
C ALA A 19 16.16 -4.64 0.60
N ALA A 20 15.52 -4.45 -0.56
CA ALA A 20 14.13 -4.01 -0.59
C ALA A 20 13.33 -4.88 0.39
N PRO A 21 12.35 -4.36 1.13
CA PRO A 21 11.89 -2.97 1.19
C PRO A 21 12.71 -2.10 2.17
N GLY A 22 13.83 -2.54 2.73
CA GLY A 22 14.56 -1.74 3.71
C GLY A 22 13.73 -1.43 4.96
N ASN A 23 14.21 -0.48 5.78
CA ASN A 23 13.50 -0.07 6.98
C ASN A 23 12.36 0.88 6.59
N ARG A 24 11.17 0.68 7.15
CA ARG A 24 10.00 1.56 6.92
C ARG A 24 8.96 1.44 8.02
N VAL A 25 8.32 2.56 8.35
CA VAL A 25 7.08 2.61 9.14
C VAL A 25 5.91 3.04 8.26
N ASN A 26 4.70 2.62 8.63
CA ASN A 26 3.46 3.01 7.94
C ASN A 26 3.45 2.65 6.44
N ALA A 27 4.07 1.53 6.11
CA ALA A 27 3.99 0.92 4.78
C ALA A 27 2.69 0.14 4.64
N CYS A 28 2.17 0.06 3.41
CA CYS A 28 1.07 -0.84 3.13
C CYS A 28 1.59 -2.23 2.81
N GLY A 29 1.29 -3.21 3.67
CA GLY A 29 1.56 -4.62 3.44
C GLY A 29 0.30 -5.36 3.00
N PHE A 30 0.38 -6.17 1.95
CA PHE A 30 -0.73 -7.01 1.51
C PHE A 30 -0.22 -8.32 0.89
N SER A 31 -1.09 -9.32 0.78
CA SER A 31 -0.79 -10.56 0.07
C SER A 31 -1.74 -10.76 -1.09
N TRP A 32 -1.23 -11.27 -2.20
CA TRP A 32 -2.03 -11.62 -3.37
C TRP A 32 -1.31 -12.68 -4.21
N ASN A 33 -2.06 -13.69 -4.65
CA ASN A 33 -1.57 -14.77 -5.50
C ASN A 33 -0.21 -15.35 -5.05
N ASN A 34 -0.14 -15.80 -3.80
CA ASN A 34 1.07 -16.39 -3.18
C ASN A 34 2.29 -15.44 -3.07
N ASN A 35 2.09 -14.13 -3.22
CA ASN A 35 3.12 -13.12 -3.01
C ASN A 35 2.74 -12.20 -1.84
N ILE A 36 3.76 -11.68 -1.16
CA ILE A 36 3.65 -10.68 -0.11
C ILE A 36 4.28 -9.41 -0.66
N TYR A 37 3.52 -8.32 -0.63
CA TYR A 37 3.89 -7.03 -1.18
C TYR A 37 4.02 -6.01 -0.07
N ILE A 38 4.95 -5.07 -0.25
CA ILE A 38 5.13 -3.92 0.62
C ILE A 38 5.25 -2.66 -0.24
N LEU A 39 4.39 -1.68 0.03
CA LEU A 39 4.31 -0.41 -0.67
C LEU A 39 4.49 0.77 0.31
N GLY A 40 5.41 1.68 -0.02
CA GLY A 40 5.66 2.93 0.67
C GLY A 40 6.19 2.78 2.09
N GLY A 41 5.89 3.76 2.93
CA GLY A 41 6.37 3.88 4.31
C GLY A 41 7.56 4.83 4.45
N SER A 42 7.80 5.28 5.69
CA SER A 42 8.87 6.22 6.04
C SER A 42 10.03 5.51 6.72
N SER A 43 11.21 5.45 6.10
CA SER A 43 12.47 5.68 6.84
C SER A 43 13.74 5.70 5.99
N ASP A 44 13.70 5.37 4.70
CA ASP A 44 14.83 5.61 3.81
C ASP A 44 14.37 5.91 2.37
N ASN A 45 14.89 6.98 1.75
CA ASN A 45 14.65 7.26 0.33
C ASN A 45 15.58 6.43 -0.58
N THR A 46 16.34 5.51 0.00
CA THR A 46 17.36 4.70 -0.67
C THR A 46 16.87 3.29 -0.99
N SER A 47 15.73 2.86 -0.43
CA SER A 47 15.12 1.56 -0.71
C SER A 47 13.96 1.66 -1.71
N SER A 48 13.66 0.56 -2.38
CA SER A 48 12.59 0.50 -3.37
C SER A 48 11.21 0.76 -2.74
N PRO A 49 10.41 1.72 -3.24
CA PRO A 49 9.15 2.09 -2.61
C PRO A 49 8.08 1.00 -2.77
N PHE A 50 8.21 0.09 -3.73
CA PHE A 50 7.27 -1.00 -3.94
C PHE A 50 8.01 -2.27 -4.27
N SER A 51 7.82 -3.31 -3.46
CA SER A 51 8.55 -4.58 -3.60
C SER A 51 7.69 -5.76 -3.17
N TYR A 52 8.06 -6.95 -3.63
CA TYR A 52 7.40 -8.18 -3.22
C TYR A 52 8.36 -9.34 -3.00
N THR A 53 7.89 -10.34 -2.27
CA THR A 53 8.50 -11.66 -2.15
C THR A 53 7.44 -12.73 -2.39
N THR A 54 7.87 -13.93 -2.80
CA THR A 54 6.97 -15.06 -3.05
C THR A 54 6.99 -16.03 -1.87
N ALA A 55 5.81 -16.54 -1.50
CA ALA A 55 5.66 -17.60 -0.50
C ALA A 55 5.91 -19.00 -1.13
N PRO A 56 6.24 -20.04 -0.36
CA PRO A 56 6.37 -20.07 1.10
C PRO A 56 7.62 -19.30 1.58
N LEU A 57 7.48 -18.60 2.70
CA LEU A 57 8.63 -17.99 3.36
C LEU A 57 9.47 -19.10 4.01
N THR A 58 10.77 -19.09 3.73
CA THR A 58 11.72 -20.03 4.35
C THR A 58 12.41 -19.36 5.53
N THR A 59 12.89 -20.15 6.49
CA THR A 59 13.64 -19.64 7.66
C THR A 59 15.06 -19.22 7.30
N THR A 60 15.56 -19.55 6.10
CA THR A 60 16.95 -19.33 5.70
C THR A 60 17.14 -18.05 4.90
N MET A 61 16.21 -17.71 4.00
CA MET A 61 16.32 -16.51 3.18
C MET A 61 14.98 -16.11 2.56
N ILE A 62 14.72 -14.80 2.52
CA ILE A 62 13.64 -14.18 1.76
C ILE A 62 14.30 -13.35 0.65
N GLN A 63 13.80 -13.48 -0.58
CA GLN A 63 14.29 -12.71 -1.72
C GLN A 63 13.22 -11.71 -2.16
N TRP A 64 13.53 -10.43 -1.97
CA TRP A 64 12.68 -9.34 -2.41
C TRP A 64 13.00 -8.95 -3.85
N LYS A 65 11.95 -8.53 -4.56
CA LYS A 65 11.98 -8.06 -5.94
C LYS A 65 11.31 -6.71 -6.03
N ASP A 66 11.89 -5.82 -6.83
CA ASP A 66 11.35 -4.48 -7.06
C ASP A 66 10.13 -4.51 -7.97
N MET A 67 9.23 -3.55 -7.75
CA MET A 67 8.07 -3.26 -8.57
C MET A 67 8.15 -1.83 -9.10
N PRO A 68 7.41 -1.51 -10.17
CA PRO A 68 7.34 -0.16 -10.69
C PRO A 68 6.93 0.85 -9.61
N SER A 69 7.71 1.92 -9.47
CA SER A 69 7.44 2.96 -8.47
C SER A 69 6.07 3.63 -8.71
N PRO A 70 5.35 3.98 -7.63
CA PRO A 70 4.08 4.70 -7.77
C PRO A 70 4.27 6.11 -8.35
N PRO A 71 3.21 6.68 -8.97
CA PRO A 71 3.29 7.91 -9.77
C PRO A 71 3.55 9.21 -8.99
N GLN A 72 3.59 9.20 -7.65
CA GLN A 72 3.97 10.36 -6.82
C GLN A 72 5.25 10.08 -6.04
N THR A 73 5.96 11.10 -5.55
CA THR A 73 7.24 10.93 -4.82
C THR A 73 7.09 10.74 -3.31
N TYR A 74 5.89 10.96 -2.75
CA TYR A 74 5.61 10.83 -1.32
C TYR A 74 4.80 9.57 -1.07
N TYR A 75 5.42 8.58 -0.43
CA TYR A 75 4.83 7.25 -0.21
C TYR A 75 4.48 6.98 1.25
N PHE A 76 4.27 8.02 2.05
CA PHE A 76 4.04 7.89 3.48
C PHE A 76 2.59 7.56 3.79
N ASN A 77 2.38 6.74 4.81
CA ASN A 77 1.07 6.43 5.39
C ASN A 77 0.08 5.83 4.38
N ASN A 78 0.58 5.04 3.43
CA ASN A 78 -0.26 4.46 2.39
C ASN A 78 -1.31 3.52 2.98
N THR A 79 -2.57 3.86 2.80
CA THR A 79 -3.69 2.95 3.00
C THR A 79 -3.98 2.27 1.65
N CYS A 80 -3.83 0.95 1.57
CA CYS A 80 -4.05 0.21 0.34
C CYS A 80 -4.77 -1.11 0.56
N VAL A 81 -5.39 -1.61 -0.51
CA VAL A 81 -6.11 -2.88 -0.52
C VAL A 81 -6.06 -3.47 -1.93
N VAL A 82 -6.02 -4.79 -2.03
CA VAL A 82 -6.00 -5.49 -3.32
C VAL A 82 -7.35 -6.15 -3.58
N THR A 83 -7.89 -5.98 -4.79
CA THR A 83 -9.10 -6.66 -5.24
C THR A 83 -8.79 -8.12 -5.62
N PRO A 84 -9.80 -9.01 -5.72
CA PRO A 84 -9.56 -10.40 -6.11
C PRO A 84 -8.92 -10.52 -7.50
N GLY A 85 -9.28 -9.60 -8.41
CA GLY A 85 -8.72 -9.52 -9.76
C GLY A 85 -7.27 -9.02 -9.84
N GLY A 86 -6.65 -8.67 -8.72
CA GLY A 86 -5.26 -8.19 -8.70
C GLY A 86 -5.11 -6.70 -8.97
N ILE A 87 -6.16 -5.91 -8.74
CA ILE A 87 -6.04 -4.44 -8.77
C ILE A 87 -5.71 -3.98 -7.35
N LEU A 88 -4.51 -3.47 -7.15
CA LEU A 88 -4.12 -2.75 -5.95
C LEU A 88 -4.73 -1.34 -6.02
N VAL A 89 -5.48 -0.95 -5.00
CA VAL A 89 -6.04 0.39 -4.83
C VAL A 89 -5.27 1.10 -3.72
N VAL A 90 -4.70 2.26 -4.03
CA VAL A 90 -3.96 3.07 -3.06
C VAL A 90 -4.80 4.32 -2.76
N LEU A 91 -5.41 4.33 -1.58
CA LEU A 91 -6.37 5.35 -1.18
C LEU A 91 -5.71 6.70 -0.86
N THR A 92 -4.40 6.72 -0.62
CA THR A 92 -3.65 7.96 -0.31
C THR A 92 -3.11 8.70 -1.52
N ILE A 93 -2.96 8.02 -2.66
CA ILE A 93 -2.39 8.61 -3.87
C ILE A 93 -3.54 8.91 -4.82
N GLN A 94 -3.75 10.19 -5.11
CA GLN A 94 -4.94 10.64 -5.82
C GLN A 94 -4.63 11.78 -6.79
N THR A 95 -5.46 11.92 -7.82
CA THR A 95 -5.45 13.04 -8.77
C THR A 95 -6.88 13.44 -9.12
N GLY A 96 -7.31 14.62 -8.68
CA GLY A 96 -8.72 15.01 -8.76
C GLY A 96 -9.62 13.99 -8.05
N ASN A 97 -10.56 13.38 -8.78
CA ASN A 97 -11.45 12.33 -8.26
C ASN A 97 -10.90 10.90 -8.52
N GLY A 98 -9.67 10.79 -9.03
CA GLY A 98 -9.04 9.52 -9.38
C GLY A 98 -8.17 8.97 -8.25
N LEU A 99 -8.31 7.67 -7.97
CA LEU A 99 -7.42 6.92 -7.08
C LEU A 99 -6.30 6.28 -7.89
N ALA A 100 -5.08 6.26 -7.37
CA ALA A 100 -4.02 5.46 -7.97
C ALA A 100 -4.35 3.97 -7.82
N THR A 101 -4.27 3.26 -8.93
CA THR A 101 -4.46 1.83 -9.01
C THR A 101 -3.26 1.19 -9.69
N PHE A 102 -2.92 -0.03 -9.28
CA PHE A 102 -1.87 -0.82 -9.92
C PHE A 102 -2.42 -2.18 -10.30
N ASP A 103 -2.33 -2.53 -11.58
CA ASP A 103 -2.65 -3.86 -12.06
C ASP A 103 -1.46 -4.78 -11.80
N LEU A 104 -1.61 -5.72 -10.86
CA LEU A 104 -0.57 -6.68 -10.48
C LEU A 104 -0.28 -7.70 -11.59
N ASN A 105 -1.20 -7.91 -12.54
CA ASN A 105 -0.98 -8.79 -13.69
C ASN A 105 -0.19 -8.05 -14.78
N ALA A 106 -0.59 -6.82 -15.10
CA ALA A 106 0.05 -6.03 -16.15
C ALA A 106 1.32 -5.31 -15.69
N GLY A 107 1.49 -5.14 -14.37
CA GLY A 107 2.60 -4.39 -13.79
C GLY A 107 2.53 -2.90 -14.11
N GLN A 108 1.33 -2.31 -14.13
CA GLN A 108 1.11 -0.93 -14.60
C GLN A 108 0.29 -0.10 -13.61
N TRP A 109 0.72 1.15 -13.41
CA TRP A 109 -0.02 2.16 -12.66
C TRP A 109 -1.02 2.89 -13.54
N THR A 110 -2.21 3.13 -13.02
CA THR A 110 -3.25 3.95 -13.62
C THR A 110 -3.92 4.83 -12.56
N TYR A 111 -4.74 5.78 -13.00
CA TYR A 111 -5.66 6.49 -12.12
C TYR A 111 -7.09 6.11 -12.48
N THR A 112 -7.80 5.51 -11.53
CA THR A 112 -9.20 5.14 -11.73
C THR A 112 -10.10 6.22 -11.17
N THR A 113 -10.85 6.88 -12.06
CA THR A 113 -11.84 7.90 -11.68
C THR A 113 -12.94 7.30 -10.83
N THR A 114 -13.26 7.95 -9.71
CA THR A 114 -14.36 7.57 -8.84
C THR A 114 -15.49 8.60 -8.88
N THR A 115 -16.69 8.16 -8.51
CA THR A 115 -17.90 9.01 -8.40
C THR A 115 -18.58 8.81 -7.04
N GLY A 116 -19.69 9.51 -6.78
CA GLY A 116 -20.51 9.32 -5.58
C GLY A 116 -20.08 10.14 -4.36
N MET A 117 -18.86 10.68 -4.34
CA MET A 117 -18.42 11.66 -3.35
C MET A 117 -17.81 12.90 -4.02
N THR A 118 -18.23 14.09 -3.57
CA THR A 118 -17.81 15.40 -4.11
C THR A 118 -16.93 16.19 -3.16
N ASN A 119 -16.63 15.66 -1.96
CA ASN A 119 -15.92 16.42 -0.94
C ASN A 119 -14.41 16.38 -1.19
N THR A 120 -13.87 17.52 -1.61
CA THR A 120 -12.43 17.84 -1.68
C THR A 120 -11.68 17.56 -0.37
N GLN A 121 -12.39 17.58 0.76
CA GLN A 121 -11.84 17.25 2.09
C GLN A 121 -11.49 15.76 2.26
N PHE A 122 -12.29 14.84 1.69
CA PHE A 122 -12.04 13.39 1.76
C PHE A 122 -10.71 13.01 1.11
N PHE A 123 -10.41 13.66 -0.01
CA PHE A 123 -9.25 13.39 -0.85
C PHE A 123 -7.95 14.05 -0.35
N SER A 124 -8.07 14.96 0.61
CA SER A 124 -6.95 15.85 0.99
C SER A 124 -5.93 15.26 1.98
N GLN A 125 -6.10 14.01 2.43
CA GLN A 125 -5.06 13.10 2.97
C GLN A 125 -5.74 11.98 3.79
N ILE A 126 -5.93 10.81 3.19
CA ILE A 126 -6.50 9.63 3.84
C ILE A 126 -5.40 8.93 4.67
N GLN A 127 -5.08 9.44 5.85
CA GLN A 127 -4.04 8.85 6.69
C GLN A 127 -4.64 8.05 7.86
N GLY A 128 -4.00 6.96 8.23
CA GLY A 128 -4.37 6.14 9.40
C GLY A 128 -5.76 5.52 9.32
N HIS A 129 -6.38 5.47 8.13
CA HIS A 129 -7.69 4.88 7.97
C HIS A 129 -7.60 3.36 8.04
N VAL A 130 -8.65 2.77 8.60
CA VAL A 130 -8.89 1.35 8.54
C VAL A 130 -9.47 1.04 7.16
N VAL A 131 -8.83 0.10 6.44
CA VAL A 131 -9.29 -0.36 5.12
C VAL A 131 -9.39 -1.87 5.09
N THR A 132 -10.44 -2.39 4.45
CA THR A 132 -10.51 -3.81 4.11
C THR A 132 -11.39 -4.06 2.89
N LEU A 133 -11.17 -5.19 2.20
CA LEU A 133 -12.05 -5.65 1.14
C LEU A 133 -13.16 -6.52 1.74
N VAL A 134 -14.41 -6.14 1.52
CA VAL A 134 -15.59 -6.92 1.92
C VAL A 134 -16.32 -7.45 0.68
N GLU A 135 -16.87 -8.64 0.81
CA GLU A 135 -17.68 -9.30 -0.24
C GLU A 135 -16.97 -9.41 -1.60
N GLN A 136 -15.63 -9.42 -1.62
CA GLN A 136 -14.83 -9.49 -2.85
C GLN A 136 -15.06 -8.32 -3.82
N ARG A 137 -15.77 -7.27 -3.42
CA ARG A 137 -16.23 -6.19 -4.30
C ARG A 137 -16.11 -4.82 -3.68
N TYR A 138 -16.40 -4.68 -2.40
CA TYR A 138 -16.47 -3.38 -1.78
C TYR A 138 -15.23 -3.12 -0.95
N ILE A 139 -14.66 -1.93 -1.08
CA ILE A 139 -13.62 -1.46 -0.17
C ILE A 139 -14.33 -0.69 0.94
N PHE A 140 -14.27 -1.24 2.15
CA PHE A 140 -14.73 -0.56 3.35
C PHE A 140 -13.61 0.31 3.90
N LEU A 141 -13.93 1.55 4.21
CA LEU A 141 -13.03 2.53 4.79
C LEU A 141 -13.67 3.15 6.04
N TYR A 142 -12.94 3.21 7.14
CA TYR A 142 -13.41 3.81 8.39
C TYR A 142 -12.29 4.56 9.10
N GLY A 143 -12.66 5.58 9.87
CA GLY A 143 -11.73 6.19 10.82
C GLY A 143 -10.74 7.12 10.14
N GLY A 144 -9.54 7.20 10.71
CA GLY A 144 -8.44 7.98 10.16
C GLY A 144 -8.58 9.48 10.40
N TYR A 145 -7.81 10.22 9.62
CA TYR A 145 -7.72 11.67 9.67
C TYR A 145 -8.17 12.30 8.36
N LEU A 146 -8.94 13.38 8.44
CA LEU A 146 -9.31 14.21 7.29
C LEU A 146 -8.51 15.51 7.26
N GLY A 147 -8.09 15.87 6.04
CA GLY A 147 -7.48 17.15 5.75
C GLY A 147 -6.11 17.39 6.36
N THR A 148 -5.58 18.57 6.08
CA THR A 148 -4.23 19.01 6.43
C THR A 148 -4.02 19.22 7.93
N ILE A 149 -5.11 19.41 8.68
CA ILE A 149 -5.11 19.62 10.13
C ILE A 149 -5.40 18.34 10.92
N ALA A 150 -5.33 17.17 10.25
CA ALA A 150 -5.52 15.84 10.84
C ALA A 150 -6.76 15.77 11.75
N GLN A 151 -7.93 16.17 11.22
CA GLN A 151 -9.16 16.07 12.01
C GLN A 151 -9.60 14.61 12.11
N PRO A 152 -9.81 14.07 13.32
CA PRO A 152 -10.30 12.71 13.49
C PRO A 152 -11.62 12.52 12.74
N ASN A 153 -11.73 11.43 12.00
CA ASN A 153 -12.90 11.08 11.21
C ASN A 153 -13.62 9.88 11.80
N ASN A 154 -14.93 10.01 12.04
CA ASN A 154 -15.77 8.93 12.56
C ASN A 154 -16.82 8.53 11.52
N GLN A 155 -16.48 8.58 10.23
CA GLN A 155 -17.38 8.18 9.15
C GLN A 155 -16.92 6.87 8.51
N ALA A 156 -17.89 6.09 8.06
CA ALA A 156 -17.67 4.88 7.27
C ALA A 156 -18.04 5.14 5.81
N TYR A 157 -17.24 4.56 4.93
CA TYR A 157 -17.41 4.67 3.48
C TYR A 157 -17.28 3.30 2.83
N LEU A 158 -17.96 3.17 1.70
CA LEU A 158 -17.92 1.98 0.87
C LEU A 158 -17.61 2.41 -0.57
N LEU A 159 -16.56 1.85 -1.17
CA LEU A 159 -16.28 1.98 -2.60
C LEU A 159 -16.65 0.68 -3.31
N ASP A 160 -17.61 0.76 -4.22
CA ASP A 160 -17.89 -0.33 -5.16
C ASP A 160 -16.81 -0.39 -6.24
N THR A 161 -15.98 -1.43 -6.24
CA THR A 161 -14.88 -1.57 -7.21
C THR A 161 -15.34 -2.00 -8.61
N THR A 162 -16.63 -2.32 -8.80
CA THR A 162 -17.18 -2.58 -10.14
C THR A 162 -17.47 -1.28 -10.88
N ASN A 163 -18.12 -0.34 -10.19
CA ASN A 163 -18.56 0.93 -10.79
C ASN A 163 -17.69 2.13 -10.37
N TRP A 164 -16.76 1.92 -9.45
CA TRP A 164 -15.92 2.96 -8.83
C TRP A 164 -16.75 4.08 -8.20
N THR A 165 -17.81 3.70 -7.51
CA THR A 165 -18.75 4.62 -6.86
C THR A 165 -18.63 4.52 -5.36
N TRP A 166 -18.42 5.66 -4.73
CA TRP A 166 -18.40 5.81 -3.29
C TRP A 166 -19.81 5.98 -2.70
N THR A 167 -20.01 5.45 -1.50
CA THR A 167 -21.21 5.63 -0.69
C THR A 167 -20.82 5.90 0.76
N THR A 168 -21.40 6.94 1.38
CA THR A 168 -21.26 7.18 2.82
C THR A 168 -22.25 6.30 3.57
N LEU A 169 -21.77 5.58 4.58
CA LEU A 169 -22.61 4.70 5.39
C LEU A 169 -23.10 5.43 6.64
N GLY A 170 -24.39 5.28 6.94
CA GLY A 170 -24.94 5.64 8.24
C GLY A 170 -24.54 4.59 9.28
N MET A 171 -24.14 5.03 10.48
CA MET A 171 -23.74 4.12 11.56
C MET A 171 -24.62 4.34 12.80
N THR A 172 -25.14 3.24 13.35
CA THR A 172 -25.84 3.21 14.64
C THR A 172 -25.03 2.38 15.62
N GLY A 173 -24.57 2.98 16.72
CA GLY A 173 -23.69 2.30 17.68
C GLY A 173 -22.29 2.03 17.10
N GLY A 174 -21.43 3.05 17.11
CA GLY A 174 -20.03 2.95 16.70
C GLY A 174 -19.09 3.49 17.77
N PRO A 175 -17.76 3.38 17.56
CA PRO A 175 -16.77 3.98 18.46
C PRO A 175 -17.07 5.47 18.69
N SER A 176 -16.95 5.93 19.95
CA SER A 176 -17.12 7.35 20.28
C SER A 176 -16.00 8.24 19.74
N SER A 177 -14.91 7.64 19.26
CA SER A 177 -13.71 8.30 18.76
C SER A 177 -13.20 7.66 17.47
N SER A 178 -12.40 8.42 16.72
CA SER A 178 -11.74 7.90 15.52
C SER A 178 -10.77 6.80 15.91
N ILE A 179 -10.64 5.80 15.04
CA ILE A 179 -9.64 4.75 15.14
C ILE A 179 -8.55 5.05 14.13
N LEU A 180 -7.29 4.88 14.55
CA LEU A 180 -6.10 5.22 13.79
C LEU A 180 -5.14 4.04 13.78
N ASP A 181 -4.48 3.82 12.64
CA ASP A 181 -3.40 2.83 12.45
C ASP A 181 -3.79 1.41 12.92
N ALA A 182 -5.09 1.10 12.89
CA ALA A 182 -5.61 -0.19 13.30
C ALA A 182 -5.69 -1.15 12.10
N GLY A 183 -5.39 -2.43 12.36
CA GLY A 183 -5.62 -3.50 11.41
C GLY A 183 -7.10 -3.90 11.37
N CYS A 184 -7.62 -4.19 10.17
CA CYS A 184 -8.97 -4.73 9.99
C CYS A 184 -8.97 -5.87 8.98
N ASN A 185 -9.67 -6.94 9.34
CA ASN A 185 -9.88 -8.09 8.48
C ASN A 185 -11.39 -8.32 8.37
N ALA A 186 -11.89 -8.43 7.14
CA ALA A 186 -13.24 -8.88 6.89
C ALA A 186 -13.32 -10.40 7.10
N LEU A 187 -14.14 -10.84 8.04
CA LEU A 187 -14.44 -12.25 8.24
C LEU A 187 -15.78 -12.57 7.59
N LYS A 188 -15.80 -13.60 6.75
CA LYS A 188 -17.07 -14.17 6.30
C LYS A 188 -17.46 -15.24 7.33
N ASP A 189 -18.52 -14.98 8.09
CA ASP A 189 -19.15 -16.01 8.89
C ASP A 189 -19.66 -17.13 7.95
N LYS A 190 -19.40 -18.38 8.36
CA LYS A 190 -19.66 -19.59 7.55
C LYS A 190 -21.14 -19.79 7.25
#